data_AF-A0A507ASR7-F1
#
_entry.id   AF-A0A507ASR7-F1
#
_cell.length_a   1.000
_cell.length_b   1.000
_cell.length_c   1.000
_cell.angle_alpha   90.00
_cell.angle_beta   90.00
_cell.angle_gamma   90.00
#
_symmetry.space_group_name_H-M   'P 1'
#
loop_
_entity.id
_entity.type
_entity.pdbx_description
1 polymer ?
#
loop_
_entity_poly.entity_id
_entity_poly.type
_entity_poly.pdbx_seq_one_letter_code
_entity_poly.pdbx_strand_id
1 'polypeptide(L)'
;MQYLYRRLRDQYKVRFVRRNIENIQMAFMSQDTKVVFNCTGNAAKTLAGVEDSNCYPTRGQVLLVRAPHVHSNVMRHGKDYETYVIPRPGSNGNVILGGYMQKGNGDTATYPHETESILERTKGISSELRRAEPEILGAVAGLRPSRQGGTRVEREDVTVAGKKRALVHNYGAGGTGFQAGYGMALSAVECVEDILRTVRDDAVRARL
;
A
#
# COMPACT_ATOMS: atom_id res chain seq x y z
N MET A 1 1.88 -2.47 -9.83
CA MET A 1 2.74 -1.27 -9.66
C MET A 1 3.39 -0.78 -10.95
N GLN A 2 4.14 -1.58 -11.71
CA GLN A 2 4.81 -1.11 -12.94
C GLN A 2 3.87 -0.47 -13.98
N TYR A 3 2.64 -1.00 -14.12
CA TYR A 3 1.61 -0.40 -14.97
C TYR A 3 1.34 1.07 -14.61
N LEU A 4 1.04 1.36 -13.34
CA LEU A 4 0.77 2.72 -12.87
C LEU A 4 1.99 3.63 -13.02
N TYR A 5 3.18 3.12 -12.70
CA TYR A 5 4.43 3.87 -12.88
C TYR A 5 4.64 4.30 -14.34
N ARG A 6 4.52 3.37 -15.30
CA ARG A 6 4.63 3.67 -16.73
C ARG A 6 3.55 4.63 -17.19
N ARG A 7 2.31 4.44 -16.76
CA ARG A 7 1.19 5.33 -17.10
C ARG A 7 1.45 6.76 -16.62
N LEU A 8 1.84 6.93 -15.36
CA LEU A 8 2.14 8.24 -14.77
C LEU A 8 3.33 8.92 -15.45
N ARG A 9 4.42 8.19 -15.69
CA ARG A 9 5.63 8.73 -16.34
C ARG A 9 5.40 9.06 -17.81
N ASP A 10 4.84 8.12 -18.58
CA ASP A 10 4.84 8.19 -20.04
C ASP A 10 3.66 9.01 -20.57
N GLN A 11 2.48 8.88 -19.95
CA GLN A 11 1.27 9.60 -20.39
C GLN A 11 1.09 10.92 -19.65
N TYR A 12 1.17 10.90 -18.32
CA TYR A 12 0.93 12.09 -17.49
C TYR A 12 2.20 12.90 -17.18
N LYS A 13 3.35 12.48 -17.70
CA LYS A 13 4.65 13.16 -17.55
C LYS A 13 5.04 13.43 -16.09
N VAL A 14 4.59 12.57 -15.17
CA VAL A 14 4.95 12.66 -13.76
C VAL A 14 6.44 12.33 -13.59
N ARG A 15 7.16 13.25 -12.94
CA ARG A 15 8.55 13.06 -12.57
C ARG A 15 8.65 12.26 -11.27
N PHE A 16 9.45 11.20 -11.29
CA PHE A 16 9.76 10.40 -10.11
C PHE A 16 11.15 10.78 -9.59
N VAL A 17 11.24 11.02 -8.28
CA VAL A 17 12.49 11.36 -7.59
C VAL A 17 12.65 10.41 -6.41
N ARG A 18 13.80 9.75 -6.32
CA ARG A 18 14.15 8.94 -5.15
C ARG A 18 14.77 9.85 -4.09
N ARG A 19 14.14 9.93 -2.92
CA ARG A 19 14.60 10.76 -1.80
C ARG A 19 14.12 10.18 -0.49
N ASN A 20 14.96 10.27 0.54
CA ASN A 20 14.54 10.10 1.93
C ASN A 20 14.22 11.49 2.49
N ILE A 21 13.09 11.61 3.18
CA ILE A 21 12.70 12.82 3.89
C ILE A 21 12.70 12.52 5.39
N GLU A 22 13.26 13.42 6.17
CA GLU A 22 13.32 13.27 7.64
C GLU A 22 12.10 13.90 8.32
N ASN A 23 11.46 14.86 7.63
CA ASN A 23 10.22 15.49 8.05
C ASN A 23 9.27 15.67 6.86
N ILE A 24 7.98 15.74 7.13
CA ILE A 24 6.96 15.84 6.08
C ILE A 24 7.04 17.16 5.28
N GLN A 25 7.54 18.24 5.88
CA GLN A 25 7.65 19.52 5.20
C GLN A 25 8.67 19.49 4.04
N MET A 26 9.69 18.62 4.09
CA MET A 26 10.64 18.43 2.97
C MET A 26 9.97 17.92 1.68
N ALA A 27 8.75 17.38 1.76
CA ALA A 27 7.98 16.98 0.58
C ALA A 27 7.49 18.20 -0.24
N PHE A 28 7.44 19.40 0.34
CA PHE A 28 7.20 20.65 -0.37
C PHE A 28 8.49 21.11 -1.08
N MET A 29 8.87 20.37 -2.13
CA MET A 29 10.17 20.50 -2.79
C MET A 29 10.38 21.81 -3.55
N SER A 30 9.31 22.55 -3.85
CA SER A 30 9.36 23.86 -4.51
C SER A 30 8.48 24.86 -3.76
N GLN A 31 8.83 26.14 -3.86
CA GLN A 31 7.97 27.25 -3.45
C GLN A 31 6.59 27.22 -4.13
N ASP A 32 6.49 26.60 -5.30
CA ASP A 32 5.25 26.45 -6.08
C ASP A 32 4.44 25.21 -5.69
N THR A 33 4.98 24.31 -4.86
CA THR A 33 4.24 23.15 -4.38
C THR A 33 3.13 23.64 -3.45
N LYS A 34 1.87 23.58 -3.93
CA LYS A 34 0.67 23.98 -3.16
C LYS A 34 0.13 22.85 -2.28
N VAL A 35 0.27 21.60 -2.73
CA VAL A 35 -0.31 20.40 -2.10
C VAL A 35 0.73 19.29 -2.02
N VAL A 36 0.76 18.57 -0.89
CA VAL A 36 1.48 17.30 -0.72
C VAL A 36 0.49 16.21 -0.31
N PHE A 37 0.57 15.05 -0.94
CA PHE A 37 -0.16 13.85 -0.52
C PHE A 37 0.78 12.92 0.27
N ASN A 38 0.55 12.79 1.57
CA ASN A 38 1.29 11.90 2.46
C ASN A 38 0.76 10.46 2.35
N CYS A 39 1.43 9.66 1.53
CA CYS A 39 1.14 8.24 1.31
C CYS A 39 2.24 7.31 1.89
N THR A 40 2.82 7.67 3.04
CA THR A 40 4.05 7.05 3.58
C THR A 40 3.84 5.73 4.33
N GLY A 41 2.60 5.27 4.48
CA GLY A 41 2.28 3.98 5.10
C GLY A 41 2.78 3.87 6.53
N ASN A 42 3.56 2.83 6.86
CA ASN A 42 4.09 2.61 8.21
C ASN A 42 4.98 3.77 8.72
N ALA A 43 5.63 4.51 7.81
CA ALA A 43 6.49 5.62 8.20
C ALA A 43 5.70 6.80 8.79
N ALA A 44 4.38 6.90 8.58
CA ALA A 44 3.54 7.91 9.21
C ALA A 44 3.60 7.87 10.75
N LYS A 45 3.95 6.72 11.34
CA LYS A 45 4.14 6.57 12.79
C LYS A 45 5.28 7.43 13.34
N THR A 46 6.37 7.58 12.58
CA THR A 46 7.64 8.16 13.07
C THR A 46 8.15 9.32 12.21
N LEU A 47 7.50 9.64 11.09
CA LEU A 47 7.87 10.76 10.24
C LEU A 47 7.57 12.07 10.97
N ALA A 48 8.59 12.89 11.19
CA ALA A 48 8.45 14.15 11.91
C ALA A 48 7.43 15.08 11.23
N GLY A 49 6.54 15.66 12.04
CA GLY A 49 5.40 16.44 11.57
C GLY A 49 4.20 15.60 11.13
N VAL A 50 4.21 14.28 11.37
CA VAL A 50 3.04 13.39 11.22
C VAL A 50 2.83 12.59 12.49
N GLU A 51 3.83 11.79 12.90
CA GLU A 51 3.91 11.10 14.20
C GLU A 51 2.59 10.43 14.66
N ASP A 52 1.88 9.77 13.74
CA ASP A 52 0.57 9.16 14.01
C ASP A 52 0.73 7.86 14.81
N SER A 53 0.58 7.97 16.13
CA SER A 53 0.75 6.85 17.07
C SER A 53 -0.25 5.71 16.86
N ASN A 54 -1.34 5.93 16.12
CA ASN A 54 -2.29 4.89 15.75
C ASN A 54 -1.75 3.95 14.68
N CYS A 55 -0.68 4.32 13.96
CA CYS A 55 -0.05 3.48 12.97
C CYS A 55 0.77 2.35 13.60
N TYR A 56 0.65 1.15 13.03
CA TYR A 56 1.43 -0.01 13.44
C TYR A 56 1.61 -0.99 12.28
N PRO A 57 2.74 -1.70 12.21
CA PRO A 57 2.91 -2.76 11.24
C PRO A 57 2.01 -3.95 11.59
N THR A 58 1.45 -4.62 10.59
CA THR A 58 0.91 -5.96 10.74
C THR A 58 1.69 -6.91 9.85
N ARG A 59 2.62 -7.65 10.45
CA ARG A 59 3.48 -8.60 9.73
C ARG A 59 2.64 -9.73 9.13
N GLY A 60 2.96 -10.09 7.90
CA GLY A 60 2.43 -11.28 7.26
C GLY A 60 3.46 -11.94 6.37
N GLN A 61 3.77 -13.19 6.71
CA GLN A 61 4.50 -14.07 5.82
C GLN A 61 3.56 -14.69 4.79
N VAL A 62 4.06 -14.82 3.57
CA VAL A 62 3.43 -15.51 2.45
C VAL A 62 4.47 -16.33 1.68
N LEU A 63 4.00 -17.33 0.92
CA LEU A 63 4.80 -18.06 -0.05
C LEU A 63 4.39 -17.64 -1.45
N LEU A 64 5.38 -17.38 -2.30
CA LEU A 64 5.21 -17.35 -3.73
C LEU A 64 5.51 -18.76 -4.26
N VAL A 65 4.55 -19.35 -4.95
CA VAL A 65 4.71 -20.69 -5.55
C VAL A 65 4.35 -20.69 -7.02
N ARG A 66 4.89 -21.63 -7.79
CA ARG A 66 4.42 -21.96 -9.15
C ARG A 66 3.45 -23.14 -9.06
N ALA A 67 2.19 -22.89 -9.39
CA ALA A 67 1.12 -23.88 -9.38
C ALA A 67 0.10 -23.55 -10.49
N PRO A 68 0.44 -23.82 -11.78
CA PRO A 68 -0.36 -23.37 -12.92
C PRO A 68 -1.76 -23.99 -12.99
N HIS A 69 -2.00 -25.07 -12.25
CA HIS A 69 -3.28 -25.78 -12.15
C HIS A 69 -4.25 -25.16 -11.13
N VAL A 70 -3.82 -24.12 -10.39
CA VAL A 70 -4.65 -23.40 -9.42
C VAL A 70 -5.19 -22.13 -10.07
N HIS A 71 -6.51 -22.05 -10.18
CA HIS A 71 -7.25 -20.99 -10.86
C HIS A 71 -8.23 -20.27 -9.93
N SER A 72 -8.58 -20.89 -8.81
CA SER A 72 -9.56 -20.37 -7.87
C SER A 72 -8.90 -19.54 -6.76
N ASN A 73 -9.49 -18.39 -6.45
CA ASN A 73 -9.19 -17.68 -5.21
C ASN A 73 -9.98 -18.33 -4.06
N VAL A 74 -9.30 -18.67 -2.97
CA VAL A 74 -9.93 -19.22 -1.77
C VAL A 74 -9.40 -18.49 -0.55
N MET A 75 -10.28 -18.10 0.35
CA MET A 75 -9.92 -17.47 1.61
C MET A 75 -10.75 -18.04 2.76
N ARG A 76 -10.09 -18.26 3.89
CA ARG A 76 -10.71 -18.59 5.18
C ARG A 76 -10.20 -17.59 6.21
N HIS A 77 -11.12 -16.79 6.73
CA HIS A 77 -10.86 -15.74 7.72
C HIS A 77 -11.38 -16.15 9.09
N GLY A 78 -10.65 -15.83 10.15
CA GLY A 78 -11.21 -15.83 11.50
C GLY A 78 -10.29 -15.23 12.54
N LYS A 79 -10.70 -15.36 13.81
CA LYS A 79 -9.98 -14.80 14.95
C LYS A 79 -8.60 -15.48 15.03
N ASP A 80 -7.56 -14.71 14.70
CA ASP A 80 -6.15 -15.10 14.73
C ASP A 80 -5.67 -16.07 13.63
N TYR A 81 -6.46 -16.26 12.57
CA TYR A 81 -6.01 -17.04 11.41
C TYR A 81 -6.45 -16.42 10.10
N GLU A 82 -5.50 -16.38 9.15
CA GLU A 82 -5.76 -15.99 7.77
C GLU A 82 -5.17 -17.05 6.86
N THR A 83 -6.01 -17.76 6.12
CA THR A 83 -5.52 -18.71 5.12
C THR A 83 -6.10 -18.30 3.77
N TYR A 84 -5.24 -18.05 2.78
CA TYR A 84 -5.67 -17.68 1.44
C TYR A 84 -4.76 -18.27 0.37
N VAL A 85 -5.38 -18.57 -0.77
CA VAL A 85 -4.75 -19.03 -2.00
C VAL A 85 -5.18 -18.04 -3.09
N ILE A 86 -4.23 -17.28 -3.62
CA ILE A 86 -4.52 -16.19 -4.57
C ILE A 86 -3.68 -16.40 -5.84
N PRO A 87 -4.28 -16.96 -6.91
CA PRO A 87 -3.65 -17.00 -8.22
C PRO A 87 -3.28 -15.60 -8.70
N ARG A 88 -2.15 -15.47 -9.39
CA ARG A 88 -1.70 -14.20 -9.98
C ARG A 88 -1.81 -14.27 -11.51
N PRO A 89 -2.88 -13.73 -12.12
CA PRO A 89 -3.00 -13.71 -13.57
C PRO A 89 -1.79 -13.06 -14.26
N GLY A 90 -1.40 -13.58 -15.42
CA GLY A 90 -0.26 -13.06 -16.20
C GLY A 90 1.12 -13.29 -15.57
N SER A 91 1.24 -14.18 -14.59
CA SER A 91 2.49 -14.47 -13.88
C SER A 91 3.09 -15.85 -14.17
N ASN A 92 2.72 -16.49 -15.29
CA ASN A 92 3.18 -17.83 -15.66
C ASN A 92 2.83 -18.90 -14.60
N GLY A 93 1.60 -18.84 -14.08
CA GLY A 93 1.08 -19.82 -13.12
C GLY A 93 1.51 -19.60 -11.67
N ASN A 94 1.96 -18.41 -11.28
CA ASN A 94 2.31 -18.15 -9.89
C ASN A 94 1.07 -17.90 -9.02
N VAL A 95 1.18 -18.34 -7.77
CA VAL A 95 0.12 -18.27 -6.75
C VAL A 95 0.74 -17.74 -5.46
N ILE A 96 0.01 -16.88 -4.75
CA ILE A 96 0.35 -16.52 -3.37
C ILE A 96 -0.38 -17.46 -2.42
N LEU A 97 0.38 -18.13 -1.58
CA LEU A 97 -0.12 -18.87 -0.42
C LEU A 97 0.11 -18.01 0.81
N GLY A 98 -0.94 -17.73 1.56
CA GLY A 98 -0.79 -17.01 2.82
C GLY A 98 -1.80 -17.46 3.85
N GLY A 99 -1.77 -16.89 5.05
CA GLY A 99 -0.64 -16.13 5.56
C GLY A 99 -0.73 -15.96 7.05
N TYR A 100 -0.01 -14.95 7.54
CA TYR A 100 -0.10 -14.49 8.92
C TYR A 100 -0.58 -13.04 8.98
N MET A 101 -1.18 -12.70 10.12
CA MET A 101 -1.56 -11.34 10.50
C MET A 101 -1.14 -11.06 11.95
N GLN A 102 0.13 -10.70 12.12
CA GLN A 102 0.72 -10.44 13.43
C GLN A 102 0.75 -8.94 13.70
N LYS A 103 -0.26 -8.45 14.42
CA LYS A 103 -0.41 -7.05 14.79
C LYS A 103 0.78 -6.57 15.61
N GLY A 104 1.32 -5.39 15.29
CA GLY A 104 2.40 -4.74 16.03
C GLY A 104 3.78 -5.36 15.80
N ASN A 105 3.86 -6.48 15.08
CA ASN A 105 5.13 -7.10 14.74
C ASN A 105 5.77 -6.36 13.56
N GLY A 106 6.95 -5.79 13.78
CA GLY A 106 7.77 -5.07 12.79
C GLY A 106 8.91 -5.90 12.18
N ASP A 107 9.01 -7.17 12.54
CA ASP A 107 10.04 -8.06 12.02
C ASP A 107 9.81 -8.39 10.53
N THR A 108 10.88 -8.33 9.75
CA THR A 108 10.86 -8.58 8.30
C THR A 108 11.51 -9.91 7.92
N ALA A 109 12.01 -10.66 8.90
CA ALA A 109 12.52 -12.01 8.68
C ALA A 109 11.40 -12.96 8.26
N THR A 110 11.77 -14.05 7.61
CA THR A 110 10.87 -15.18 7.32
C THR A 110 11.23 -16.37 8.18
N TYR A 111 10.23 -17.15 8.61
CA TYR A 111 10.42 -18.31 9.46
C TYR A 111 10.03 -19.63 8.77
N PRO A 112 10.85 -20.69 8.86
CA PRO A 112 10.54 -22.00 8.29
C PRO A 112 9.23 -22.61 8.82
N HIS A 113 8.99 -22.53 10.13
CA HIS A 113 7.76 -23.06 10.74
C HIS A 113 6.49 -22.36 10.22
N GLU A 114 6.56 -21.05 9.91
CA GLU A 114 5.44 -20.33 9.28
C GLU A 114 5.25 -20.77 7.82
N THR A 115 6.34 -21.11 7.11
CA THR A 115 6.29 -21.65 5.74
C THR A 115 5.57 -22.99 5.70
N GLU A 116 5.97 -23.92 6.57
CA GLU A 116 5.34 -25.24 6.71
C GLU A 116 3.85 -25.10 7.05
N SER A 117 3.52 -24.26 8.03
CA SER A 117 2.13 -23.99 8.42
C SER A 117 1.30 -23.39 7.28
N ILE A 118 1.84 -22.44 6.52
CA ILE A 118 1.14 -21.85 5.36
C ILE A 118 0.86 -22.93 4.32
N LEU A 119 1.84 -23.77 4.00
CA LEU A 119 1.68 -24.82 2.99
C LEU A 119 0.60 -25.83 3.41
N GLU A 120 0.64 -26.29 4.66
CA GLU A 120 -0.34 -27.23 5.21
C GLU A 120 -1.77 -26.64 5.19
N ARG A 121 -1.94 -25.44 5.75
CA ARG A 121 -3.27 -24.80 5.85
C ARG A 121 -3.86 -24.49 4.47
N THR A 122 -3.03 -24.04 3.53
CA THR A 122 -3.49 -23.73 2.17
C THR A 122 -3.87 -24.97 1.39
N LYS A 123 -3.11 -26.07 1.53
CA LYS A 123 -3.53 -27.40 1.04
C LYS A 123 -4.82 -27.86 1.69
N GLY A 124 -5.08 -27.53 2.95
CA GLY A 124 -6.35 -27.83 3.63
C GLY A 124 -7.58 -27.19 2.98
N ILE A 125 -7.47 -25.94 2.49
CA ILE A 125 -8.61 -25.18 1.96
C ILE A 125 -8.74 -25.21 0.43
N SER A 126 -7.68 -25.53 -0.33
CA SER A 126 -7.71 -25.55 -1.79
C SER A 126 -7.58 -26.98 -2.33
N SER A 127 -8.65 -27.49 -2.95
CA SER A 127 -8.63 -28.79 -3.62
C SER A 127 -7.75 -28.78 -4.87
N GLU A 128 -7.67 -27.66 -5.59
CA GLU A 128 -6.79 -27.50 -6.75
C GLU A 128 -5.33 -27.63 -6.32
N LEU A 129 -4.91 -26.94 -5.26
CA LEU A 129 -3.53 -26.97 -4.76
C LEU A 129 -3.09 -28.38 -4.32
N ARG A 130 -4.03 -29.25 -3.93
CA ARG A 130 -3.73 -30.65 -3.56
C ARG A 130 -3.47 -31.56 -4.77
N ARG A 131 -3.81 -31.13 -6.00
CA ARG A 131 -3.70 -31.99 -7.19
C ARG A 131 -2.25 -32.23 -7.62
N ALA A 132 -1.35 -31.29 -7.32
CA ALA A 132 0.08 -31.45 -7.56
C ALA A 132 0.87 -30.63 -6.55
N GLU A 133 2.07 -31.08 -6.21
CA GLU A 133 2.95 -30.33 -5.32
C GLU A 133 3.38 -29.00 -5.96
N PRO A 134 3.17 -27.85 -5.29
CA PRO A 134 3.58 -26.57 -5.80
C PRO A 134 5.11 -26.38 -5.66
N GLU A 135 5.75 -25.80 -6.66
CA GLU A 135 7.16 -25.40 -6.58
C GLU A 135 7.26 -24.09 -5.77
N ILE A 136 7.95 -24.10 -4.64
CA ILE A 136 8.15 -22.91 -3.81
C ILE A 136 9.22 -22.04 -4.46
N LEU A 137 8.82 -20.85 -4.92
CA LEU A 137 9.73 -19.86 -5.51
C LEU A 137 10.36 -18.94 -4.45
N GLY A 138 9.71 -18.79 -3.29
CA GLY A 138 10.28 -18.07 -2.16
C GLY A 138 9.25 -17.73 -1.06
N ALA A 139 9.77 -17.47 0.14
CA ALA A 139 9.00 -16.93 1.26
C ALA A 139 9.25 -15.41 1.37
N VAL A 140 8.22 -14.64 1.70
CA VAL A 140 8.31 -13.18 1.88
C VAL A 140 7.51 -12.76 3.10
N ALA A 141 8.11 -11.95 3.97
CA ALA A 141 7.41 -11.26 5.05
C ALA A 141 7.24 -9.78 4.71
N GLY A 142 5.99 -9.31 4.75
CA GLY A 142 5.64 -7.91 4.51
C GLY A 142 4.98 -7.27 5.73
N LEU A 143 5.16 -5.96 5.89
CA LEU A 143 4.55 -5.18 6.96
C LEU A 143 3.37 -4.38 6.39
N ARG A 144 2.15 -4.83 6.64
CA ARG A 144 0.95 -4.08 6.25
C ARG A 144 0.91 -2.75 7.03
N PRO A 145 0.66 -1.61 6.36
CA PRO A 145 0.59 -0.30 7.00
C PRO A 145 -0.78 -0.09 7.67
N SER A 146 -0.98 -0.72 8.82
CA SER A 146 -2.24 -0.68 9.57
C SER A 146 -2.32 0.58 10.44
N ARG A 147 -3.54 0.98 10.76
CA ARG A 147 -3.83 2.12 11.65
C ARG A 147 -5.06 1.83 12.50
N GLN A 148 -5.01 2.15 13.79
CA GLN A 148 -6.18 2.09 14.67
C GLN A 148 -7.20 3.16 14.23
N GLY A 149 -8.47 2.77 14.11
CA GLY A 149 -9.51 3.63 13.52
C GLY A 149 -9.57 3.59 11.99
N GLY A 150 -8.75 2.76 11.33
CA GLY A 150 -8.76 2.60 9.88
C GLY A 150 -7.94 3.67 9.15
N THR A 151 -8.20 3.78 7.84
CA THR A 151 -7.51 4.70 6.93
C THR A 151 -7.66 6.15 7.38
N ARG A 152 -6.58 6.93 7.30
CA ARG A 152 -6.63 8.39 7.44
C ARG A 152 -6.62 9.01 6.04
N VAL A 153 -7.75 9.60 5.65
CA VAL A 153 -7.91 10.36 4.40
C VAL A 153 -8.51 11.72 4.75
N GLU A 154 -7.66 12.71 4.95
CA GLU A 154 -8.07 14.06 5.36
C GLU A 154 -7.00 15.09 5.00
N ARG A 155 -7.39 16.36 4.92
CA ARG A 155 -6.50 17.50 4.70
C ARG A 155 -6.17 18.20 6.02
N GLU A 156 -4.91 18.57 6.16
CA GLU A 156 -4.39 19.50 7.15
C GLU A 156 -3.80 20.73 6.44
N ASP A 157 -4.09 21.93 6.95
CA ASP A 157 -3.46 23.15 6.47
C ASP A 157 -2.18 23.42 7.25
N VAL A 158 -1.04 23.44 6.55
CA VAL A 158 0.29 23.62 7.13
C VAL A 158 0.95 24.90 6.66
N THR A 159 1.84 25.47 7.47
CA THR A 159 2.67 26.62 7.06
C THR A 159 4.07 26.13 6.71
N VAL A 160 4.48 26.30 5.46
CA VAL A 160 5.82 25.94 4.96
C VAL A 160 6.46 27.15 4.35
N ALA A 161 7.65 27.52 4.83
CA ALA A 161 8.37 28.73 4.40
C ALA A 161 7.49 30.00 4.41
N GLY A 162 6.68 30.16 5.47
CA GLY A 162 5.80 31.34 5.66
C GLY A 162 4.55 31.37 4.80
N LYS A 163 4.25 30.32 4.02
CA LYS A 163 3.05 30.25 3.16
C LYS A 163 2.15 29.09 3.60
N LYS A 164 0.83 29.32 3.57
CA LYS A 164 -0.18 28.27 3.78
C LYS A 164 -0.15 27.27 2.62
N ARG A 165 -0.22 25.98 2.95
CA ARG A 165 -0.14 24.83 2.04
C ARG A 165 -1.07 23.73 2.53
N ALA A 166 -1.46 22.82 1.63
CA ALA A 166 -2.27 21.67 2.00
C ALA A 166 -1.42 20.40 2.10
N LEU A 167 -1.56 19.69 3.22
CA LEU A 167 -1.06 18.35 3.44
C LEU A 167 -2.25 17.39 3.49
N VAL A 168 -2.35 16.48 2.53
CA VAL A 168 -3.41 15.47 2.48
C VAL A 168 -2.85 14.13 2.95
N HIS A 169 -3.35 13.62 4.06
CA HIS A 169 -3.02 12.27 4.53
C HIS A 169 -3.79 11.24 3.72
N ASN A 170 -3.11 10.17 3.30
CA ASN A 170 -3.72 9.03 2.62
C ASN A 170 -2.93 7.74 2.94
N TYR A 171 -3.13 7.20 4.14
CA TYR A 171 -2.43 6.01 4.63
C TYR A 171 -3.28 5.20 5.62
N GLY A 172 -2.75 4.09 6.11
CA GLY A 172 -3.42 3.27 7.14
C GLY A 172 -4.36 2.19 6.61
N ALA A 173 -4.21 1.80 5.33
CA ALA A 173 -5.08 0.80 4.69
C ALA A 173 -4.86 -0.65 5.16
N GLY A 174 -3.85 -0.92 5.99
CA GLY A 174 -3.54 -2.27 6.44
C GLY A 174 -3.40 -3.25 5.27
N GLY A 175 -4.14 -4.36 5.31
CA GLY A 175 -4.12 -5.39 4.28
C GLY A 175 -4.94 -5.08 3.02
N THR A 176 -5.72 -3.99 3.00
CA THR A 176 -6.70 -3.72 1.95
C THR A 176 -6.25 -2.62 0.97
N GLY A 177 -5.00 -2.17 1.04
CA GLY A 177 -4.51 -1.06 0.22
C GLY A 177 -4.69 -1.23 -1.30
N PHE A 178 -4.60 -2.46 -1.83
CA PHE A 178 -4.84 -2.70 -3.26
C PHE A 178 -6.33 -2.59 -3.65
N GLN A 179 -7.24 -3.13 -2.83
CA GLN A 179 -8.68 -3.11 -3.12
C GLN A 179 -9.33 -1.75 -2.82
N ALA A 180 -8.87 -1.06 -1.77
CA ALA A 180 -9.40 0.23 -1.34
C ALA A 180 -8.69 1.44 -1.99
N GLY A 181 -7.47 1.24 -2.52
CA GLY A 181 -6.57 2.34 -2.88
C GLY A 181 -7.11 3.30 -3.93
N TYR A 182 -7.93 2.84 -4.87
CA TYR A 182 -8.55 3.73 -5.86
C TYR A 182 -9.58 4.69 -5.21
N GLY A 183 -10.46 4.16 -4.36
CA GLY A 183 -11.42 4.98 -3.62
C GLY A 183 -10.71 5.95 -2.67
N MET A 184 -9.69 5.50 -1.95
CA MET A 184 -8.87 6.36 -1.10
C MET A 184 -8.19 7.49 -1.88
N ALA A 185 -7.74 7.23 -3.11
CA ALA A 185 -7.15 8.26 -3.96
C ALA A 185 -8.19 9.30 -4.42
N LEU A 186 -9.43 8.89 -4.72
CA LEU A 186 -10.51 9.82 -5.06
C LEU A 186 -10.83 10.74 -3.88
N SER A 187 -11.07 10.18 -2.70
CA SER A 187 -11.35 10.96 -1.49
C SER A 187 -10.20 11.91 -1.12
N ALA A 188 -8.95 11.49 -1.32
CA ALA A 188 -7.81 12.37 -1.09
C ALA A 188 -7.79 13.57 -2.06
N VAL A 189 -8.12 13.36 -3.33
CA VAL A 189 -8.21 14.44 -4.34
C VAL A 189 -9.36 15.40 -4.03
N GLU A 190 -10.50 14.89 -3.56
CA GLU A 190 -11.65 15.70 -3.14
C GLU A 190 -11.27 16.68 -2.01
N CYS A 191 -10.37 16.30 -1.09
CA CYS A 191 -9.92 17.17 -0.01
C CYS A 191 -9.25 18.49 -0.46
N VAL A 192 -8.83 18.59 -1.73
CA VAL A 192 -8.11 19.74 -2.29
C VAL A 192 -8.74 20.26 -3.58
N GLU A 193 -10.00 19.94 -3.83
CA GLU A 193 -10.67 20.34 -5.07
C GLU A 193 -10.75 21.87 -5.22
N ASP A 194 -10.90 22.60 -4.11
CA ASP A 194 -10.81 24.07 -4.03
C ASP A 194 -9.48 24.59 -4.61
N ILE A 195 -8.36 24.00 -4.20
CA ILE A 195 -7.02 24.38 -4.68
C ILE A 195 -6.83 24.01 -6.16
N LEU A 196 -7.30 22.83 -6.55
CA LEU A 196 -7.18 22.34 -7.92
C LEU A 196 -7.98 23.19 -8.92
N ARG A 197 -9.16 23.69 -8.52
CA ARG A 197 -9.95 24.63 -9.32
C ARG A 197 -9.17 25.92 -9.58
N THR A 198 -8.62 26.54 -8.53
CA THR A 198 -7.79 27.75 -8.68
C THR A 198 -6.59 27.52 -9.60
N VAL A 199 -5.88 26.39 -9.46
CA VAL A 199 -4.72 26.08 -10.34
C VAL A 199 -5.14 25.95 -11.81
N ARG A 200 -6.31 25.36 -12.09
CA ARG A 200 -6.82 25.25 -13.46
C ARG A 200 -7.16 26.61 -14.03
N ASP A 201 -7.84 27.46 -13.26
CA ASP A 201 -8.22 28.81 -13.68
C ASP A 201 -6.99 29.67 -13.97
N ASP A 202 -5.97 29.60 -13.10
CA ASP A 202 -4.68 30.29 -13.28
C ASP A 202 -3.99 29.83 -14.58
N ALA A 203 -3.99 28.52 -14.85
CA ALA A 203 -3.37 27.95 -16.05
C ALA A 203 -4.11 28.33 -17.35
N VAL A 204 -5.44 28.49 -17.30
CA VAL A 204 -6.23 29.00 -18.43
C VAL A 204 -5.90 30.47 -18.68
N ARG A 205 -5.86 31.30 -17.63
CA ARG A 205 -5.50 32.72 -17.74
C ARG A 205 -4.10 32.95 -18.29
N ALA A 206 -3.12 32.13 -17.89
CA ALA A 206 -1.75 32.25 -18.36
C ALA A 206 -1.54 31.84 -19.84
N ARG A 207 -2.56 31.26 -20.49
CA ARG A 207 -2.52 30.87 -21.91
C ARG A 207 -3.25 31.84 -22.84
N LEU A 208 -3.96 32.82 -22.26
CA LEU A 208 -4.60 33.93 -22.95
C LEU A 208 -3.65 35.13 -23.01
#